data_AF-A0A1J1IAH9-F1
#
_entry.id   AF-A0A1J1IAH9-F1
#
_cell.length_a   1.000
_cell.length_b   1.000
_cell.length_c   1.000
_cell.angle_alpha   90.00
_cell.angle_beta   90.00
_cell.angle_gamma   90.00
#
_symmetry.space_group_name_H-M   'P 1'
#
loop_
_entity.id
_entity.type
_entity.pdbx_description
1 polymer ?
#
loop_
_entity_poly.entity_id
_entity_poly.type
_entity_poly.pdbx_seq_one_letter_code
_entity_poly.pdbx_strand_id
1 'polypeptide(L)'
;MSLLRIQKPKTRKGKRALLELEPKVIENVKNALFLEGRKSSVTIKDVLKDLCTFKKPHCKSLTRNNDITPFDDQVPLETLLSKNDCHLFTFGSHSKKRPDNVIMGRVYDNQILDMIEFGVKNFKGLKEFKSEKIGIMSKPCLVFNGDKWKMSEELRRIKSLFVDMFHVEDVDSIRLQGIEHVISFTVVDDLTIMIRSYKILLKKSGLRTPRIELEEIGPSIDFTIRRTKIASKDLYKLAHKKPVELKVTKKKNVSRDALGLLIMKQLYFWLIICSFVMVVLNTEVETKLCPDCPGTVSNLSGCRFRTRVFVIFQKRKINQHSQIFYITMSLLRIQKPKTRKGKRALLELGPKVIENVKNALFLEGRKSSVTIKDVLKDLCTFKKPHCKSLTRNNDITPFDDQVPLETLLSKNDCHLFTFGSHSKKRPNNVIMGRVYDNQILDMIEFGVKNFKGLKEFKSEKIGIMSKPCLVFNGDKWKMSEELRRIKSLFVDMFHVEDVDSIRLQGIEHVISFTVVDDLTIMIRSYKILLKKSGLRTPRIELEEIGPSIDFTIRRTKIASKDLYKLAHKKPVELKVTKKKNVSRDALGNVNARVHIDKQVVGKLQTRKMKGLKKTPEEKKAARKLKKSAAKENGETA
;
A
#
# COMPACT_ATOMS: atom_id res chain seq x y z
N MET A 1 26.03 -15.89 39.98
CA MET A 1 24.83 -16.76 39.95
C MET A 1 24.90 -17.73 41.12
N SER A 2 24.22 -17.43 42.23
CA SER A 2 23.96 -18.45 43.25
C SER A 2 22.94 -19.43 42.66
N LEU A 3 23.40 -20.63 42.32
CA LEU A 3 22.54 -21.77 41.99
C LEU A 3 21.55 -21.97 43.14
N LEU A 4 20.33 -21.43 43.01
CA LEU A 4 19.22 -21.82 43.86
C LEU A 4 19.08 -23.34 43.67
N ARG A 5 19.45 -24.09 44.71
CA ARG A 5 19.42 -25.55 44.75
C ARG A 5 18.06 -26.03 44.26
N ILE A 6 18.01 -26.58 43.04
CA ILE A 6 16.78 -27.09 42.43
C ILE A 6 16.27 -28.20 43.35
N GLN A 7 15.25 -27.90 44.16
CA GLN A 7 14.65 -28.89 45.04
C GLN A 7 13.86 -29.86 44.16
N LYS A 8 14.26 -31.13 44.15
CA LYS A 8 13.49 -32.18 43.46
C LYS A 8 12.07 -32.20 44.03
N PRO A 9 11.03 -32.08 43.19
CA PRO A 9 9.66 -32.02 43.66
C PRO A 9 9.26 -33.34 44.34
N LYS A 10 8.80 -33.26 45.59
CA LYS A 10 8.36 -34.43 46.36
C LYS A 10 6.97 -34.93 45.95
N THR A 11 6.15 -34.10 45.28
CA THR A 11 4.77 -34.43 44.92
C THR A 11 4.53 -34.28 43.41
N ARG A 12 3.58 -35.05 42.85
CA ARG A 12 3.17 -34.96 41.43
C ARG A 12 2.69 -33.54 41.05
N LYS A 13 1.96 -32.87 41.96
CA LYS A 13 1.50 -31.49 41.77
C LYS A 13 2.68 -30.51 41.69
N GLY A 14 3.67 -30.65 42.58
CA GLY A 14 4.89 -29.83 42.54
C GLY A 14 5.71 -30.08 41.28
N LYS A 15 5.80 -31.33 40.82
CA LYS A 15 6.47 -31.67 39.55
C LYS A 15 5.79 -31.00 38.36
N ARG A 16 4.46 -31.03 38.28
CA ARG A 16 3.71 -30.35 37.21
C ARG A 16 3.93 -28.83 37.22
N ALA A 17 3.92 -28.21 38.40
CA ALA A 17 4.17 -26.77 38.52
C ALA A 17 5.59 -26.39 38.06
N LEU A 18 6.62 -27.17 38.40
CA LEU A 18 7.98 -26.93 37.93
C LEU A 18 8.11 -27.12 36.41
N LEU A 19 7.48 -28.16 35.84
CA LEU A 19 7.45 -28.39 34.40
C LEU A 19 6.74 -27.25 33.63
N GLU A 20 5.79 -26.55 34.26
CA GLU A 20 5.13 -25.39 33.64
C GLU A 20 6.05 -24.16 33.56
N LEU A 21 7.00 -24.02 34.49
CA LEU A 21 8.01 -22.95 34.56
C LEU A 21 9.26 -23.21 33.71
N GLU A 22 9.48 -24.45 33.30
CA GLU A 22 10.61 -24.81 32.44
C GLU A 22 10.48 -24.16 31.04
N PRO A 23 11.59 -23.78 30.41
CA PRO A 23 11.58 -23.15 29.09
C PRO A 23 10.96 -24.09 28.04
N LYS A 24 10.06 -23.55 27.21
CA LYS A 24 9.33 -24.29 26.18
C LYS A 24 9.65 -23.75 24.80
N VAL A 25 9.56 -24.62 23.79
CA VAL A 25 9.74 -24.24 22.37
C VAL A 25 8.58 -23.37 21.89
N ILE A 26 7.36 -23.75 22.27
CA ILE A 26 6.15 -22.93 22.14
C ILE A 26 5.87 -22.36 23.53
N GLU A 27 6.08 -21.06 23.67
CA GLU A 27 5.92 -20.36 24.94
C GLU A 27 4.43 -20.26 25.33
N ASN A 28 4.16 -20.20 26.63
CA ASN A 28 2.82 -19.87 27.13
C ASN A 28 2.59 -18.35 27.01
N VAL A 29 1.34 -17.92 27.21
CA VAL A 29 1.01 -16.49 27.32
C VAL A 29 1.77 -15.84 28.48
N LYS A 30 2.36 -14.66 28.24
CA LYS A 30 3.10 -13.90 29.25
C LYS A 30 2.16 -13.33 30.32
N ASN A 31 2.33 -13.79 31.56
CA ASN A 31 1.63 -13.25 32.73
C ASN A 31 2.19 -11.87 33.12
N ALA A 32 1.30 -10.95 33.51
CA ALA A 32 1.65 -9.62 33.99
C ALA A 32 1.41 -9.43 35.49
N LEU A 33 2.38 -8.86 36.20
CA LEU A 33 2.26 -8.51 37.61
C LEU A 33 2.01 -7.01 37.79
N PHE A 34 0.92 -6.64 38.46
CA PHE A 34 0.57 -5.28 38.82
C PHE A 34 0.94 -5.02 40.27
N LEU A 35 1.74 -3.98 40.50
CA LEU A 35 2.35 -3.65 41.79
C LEU A 35 2.09 -2.19 42.17
N GLU A 36 1.78 -1.97 43.45
CA GLU A 36 1.74 -0.65 44.06
C GLU A 36 3.03 -0.39 44.85
N GLY A 37 3.64 0.77 44.64
CA GLY A 37 4.78 1.24 45.40
C GLY A 37 4.41 1.74 46.80
N ARG A 38 5.40 2.22 47.56
CA ARG A 38 5.19 2.79 48.91
C ARG A 38 4.13 3.90 48.92
N LYS A 39 4.12 4.75 47.90
CA LYS A 39 3.14 5.83 47.70
C LYS A 39 2.52 5.71 46.32
N SER A 40 1.20 5.55 46.26
CA SER A 40 0.40 5.49 45.04
C SER A 40 -0.78 6.47 45.16
N SER A 41 -0.99 7.30 44.14
CA SER A 41 -2.16 8.17 44.06
C SER A 41 -3.40 7.36 43.68
N VAL A 42 -4.59 7.89 44.00
CA VAL A 42 -5.88 7.27 43.63
C VAL A 42 -5.95 7.04 42.11
N THR A 43 -5.50 8.03 41.36
CA THR A 43 -5.45 8.04 39.90
C THR A 43 -4.59 6.90 39.35
N ILE A 44 -3.43 6.62 39.95
CA ILE A 44 -2.57 5.47 39.61
C ILE A 44 -3.20 4.14 40.00
N LYS A 45 -3.87 4.05 41.16
CA LYS A 45 -4.57 2.82 41.56
C LYS A 45 -5.66 2.45 40.55
N ASP A 46 -6.39 3.45 40.04
CA ASP A 46 -7.42 3.23 39.04
C ASP A 46 -6.81 2.88 37.67
N VAL A 47 -5.71 3.52 37.26
CA VAL A 47 -4.94 3.11 36.07
C VAL A 47 -4.49 1.65 36.16
N LEU A 48 -3.94 1.22 37.29
CA LEU A 48 -3.49 -0.16 37.48
C LEU A 48 -4.65 -1.16 37.41
N LYS A 49 -5.80 -0.84 38.01
CA LYS A 49 -7.01 -1.69 37.94
C LYS A 49 -7.56 -1.80 36.51
N ASP A 50 -7.58 -0.69 35.78
CA ASP A 50 -8.09 -0.63 34.40
C ASP A 50 -7.17 -1.39 33.45
N LEU A 51 -5.85 -1.21 33.55
CA LEU A 51 -4.86 -1.99 32.79
C LEU A 51 -4.88 -3.49 33.15
N CYS A 52 -5.05 -3.82 34.43
CA CYS A 52 -5.22 -5.20 34.89
C CYS A 52 -6.45 -5.84 34.25
N THR A 53 -7.55 -5.09 34.10
CA THR A 53 -8.78 -5.58 33.46
C THR A 53 -8.56 -5.97 31.99
N PHE A 54 -7.73 -5.23 31.24
CA PHE A 54 -7.37 -5.58 29.86
C PHE A 54 -6.51 -6.82 29.73
N LYS A 55 -5.74 -7.18 30.76
CA LYS A 55 -4.85 -8.34 30.73
C LYS A 55 -5.47 -9.61 31.35
N LYS A 56 -6.68 -9.53 31.90
CA LYS A 56 -7.39 -10.71 32.43
C LYS A 56 -7.60 -11.75 31.33
N PRO A 57 -7.37 -13.06 31.61
CA PRO A 57 -7.06 -13.64 32.92
C PRO A 57 -5.55 -13.69 33.28
N HIS A 58 -4.65 -13.34 32.36
CA HIS A 58 -3.18 -13.49 32.49
C HIS A 58 -2.51 -12.37 33.30
N CYS A 59 -3.12 -12.00 34.42
CA CYS A 59 -2.62 -10.95 35.30
C CYS A 59 -2.75 -11.33 36.77
N LYS A 60 -1.77 -10.91 37.57
CA LYS A 60 -1.81 -10.97 39.03
C LYS A 60 -1.61 -9.55 39.58
N SER A 61 -2.39 -9.17 40.58
CA SER A 61 -2.25 -7.88 41.25
C SER A 61 -1.96 -8.11 42.72
N LEU A 62 -0.89 -7.51 43.24
CA LEU A 62 -0.61 -7.54 44.67
C LEU A 62 -1.27 -6.34 45.34
N THR A 63 -1.97 -6.60 46.45
CA THR A 63 -2.66 -5.56 47.23
C THR A 63 -1.73 -4.87 48.22
N ARG A 64 -0.65 -5.53 48.65
CA ARG A 64 0.33 -4.99 49.58
C ARG A 64 1.22 -3.97 48.86
N ASN A 65 1.45 -2.82 49.50
CA ASN A 65 2.42 -1.83 49.04
C ASN A 65 3.83 -2.41 49.16
N ASN A 66 4.58 -2.32 48.06
CA ASN A 66 5.95 -2.80 47.99
C ASN A 66 6.91 -1.60 48.00
N ASP A 67 7.87 -1.65 48.89
CA ASP A 67 8.89 -0.62 49.00
C ASP A 67 10.06 -0.95 48.08
N ILE A 68 9.86 -0.74 46.78
CA ILE A 68 10.82 -1.07 45.74
C ILE A 68 11.08 0.18 44.91
N THR A 69 12.35 0.40 44.57
CA THR A 69 12.82 1.47 43.70
C THR A 69 13.44 0.85 42.44
N PRO A 70 12.63 0.52 41.40
CA PRO A 70 13.06 -0.35 40.29
C PRO A 70 14.27 0.13 39.47
N PHE A 71 14.57 1.43 39.50
CA PHE A 71 15.74 1.99 38.81
C PHE A 71 17.02 1.96 39.65
N ASP A 72 16.89 1.86 40.98
CA ASP A 72 18.02 1.89 41.92
C ASP A 72 18.39 0.46 42.34
N ASP A 73 17.39 -0.37 42.70
CA ASP A 73 17.56 -1.79 43.00
C ASP A 73 16.49 -2.65 42.30
N GLN A 74 16.96 -3.65 41.56
CA GLN A 74 16.16 -4.49 40.67
C GLN A 74 15.87 -5.87 41.27
N VAL A 75 16.71 -6.32 42.20
CA VAL A 75 16.66 -7.67 42.77
C VAL A 75 15.32 -7.96 43.47
N PRO A 76 14.72 -7.03 44.24
CA PRO A 76 13.42 -7.29 44.86
C PRO A 76 12.30 -7.49 43.84
N LEU A 77 12.35 -6.74 42.73
CA LEU A 77 11.35 -6.84 41.67
C LEU A 77 11.51 -8.14 40.89
N GLU A 78 12.74 -8.51 40.52
CA GLU A 78 13.05 -9.79 39.87
C GLU A 78 12.61 -10.98 40.72
N THR A 79 12.89 -10.92 42.03
CA THR A 79 12.49 -11.96 42.99
C THR A 79 10.97 -12.10 43.07
N LEU A 80 10.22 -10.99 43.09
CA LEU A 80 8.76 -11.02 43.09
C LEU A 80 8.19 -11.59 41.79
N LEU A 81 8.78 -11.23 40.65
CA LEU A 81 8.35 -11.72 39.34
C LEU A 81 8.60 -13.22 39.18
N SER A 82 9.77 -13.69 39.61
CA SER A 82 10.11 -15.11 39.63
C SER A 82 9.19 -15.92 40.56
N LYS A 83 8.89 -15.41 41.76
CA LYS A 83 7.96 -16.08 42.71
C LYS A 83 6.54 -16.18 42.18
N ASN A 84 6.08 -15.21 41.39
CA ASN A 84 4.72 -15.15 40.87
C ASN A 84 4.59 -15.71 39.45
N ASP A 85 5.68 -16.18 38.84
CA ASP A 85 5.72 -16.61 37.44
C ASP A 85 5.12 -15.55 36.49
N CYS A 86 5.72 -14.35 36.53
CA CYS A 86 5.30 -13.22 35.70
C CYS A 86 6.49 -12.68 34.91
N HIS A 87 6.31 -12.54 33.60
CA HIS A 87 7.35 -12.04 32.70
C HIS A 87 7.18 -10.55 32.37
N LEU A 88 5.98 -10.02 32.64
CA LEU A 88 5.63 -8.61 32.45
C LEU A 88 5.31 -7.99 33.80
N PHE A 89 5.59 -6.70 33.95
CA PHE A 89 5.20 -5.98 35.17
C PHE A 89 4.76 -4.56 34.89
N THR A 90 3.88 -4.07 35.76
CA THR A 90 3.49 -2.67 35.83
C THR A 90 3.56 -2.23 37.28
N PHE A 91 4.38 -1.22 37.58
CA PHE A 91 4.61 -0.69 38.91
C PHE A 91 4.14 0.76 39.00
N GLY A 92 3.16 1.03 39.86
CA GLY A 92 2.63 2.36 40.10
C GLY A 92 3.30 3.04 41.29
N SER A 93 3.72 4.29 41.12
CA SER A 93 4.32 5.11 42.17
C SER A 93 3.93 6.58 42.04
N HIS A 94 4.02 7.33 43.12
CA HIS A 94 3.77 8.76 43.12
C HIS A 94 4.79 9.49 44.02
N SER A 95 5.38 10.56 43.50
CA SER A 95 6.32 11.43 44.24
C SER A 95 6.23 12.87 43.75
N LYS A 96 6.74 13.85 44.52
CA LYS A 96 6.80 15.26 44.09
C LYS A 96 7.60 15.45 42.79
N LYS A 97 8.74 14.76 42.66
CA LYS A 97 9.59 14.82 41.45
C LYS A 97 8.96 14.12 40.25
N ARG A 98 8.19 13.05 40.49
CA ARG A 98 7.53 12.22 39.49
C ARG A 98 6.09 11.95 39.92
N PRO A 99 5.17 12.91 39.68
CA PRO A 99 3.76 12.68 39.96
C PRO A 99 3.21 11.63 38.99
N ASP A 100 2.24 10.86 39.48
CA ASP A 100 1.49 9.83 38.77
C ASP A 100 2.35 9.02 37.79
N ASN A 101 3.19 8.16 38.36
CA ASN A 101 4.24 7.46 37.65
C ASN A 101 3.90 5.98 37.49
N VAL A 102 4.01 5.47 36.27
CA VAL A 102 3.82 4.06 35.93
C VAL A 102 5.08 3.55 35.26
N ILE A 103 5.68 2.50 35.82
CA ILE A 103 6.81 1.82 35.20
C ILE A 103 6.29 0.53 34.59
N MET A 104 6.49 0.32 33.30
CA MET A 104 6.21 -0.94 32.63
C MET A 104 7.51 -1.59 32.18
N GLY A 105 7.60 -2.89 32.31
CA GLY A 105 8.77 -3.62 31.86
C GLY A 105 8.52 -5.09 31.66
N ARG A 106 9.57 -5.74 31.17
CA ARG A 106 9.57 -7.17 30.90
C ARG A 106 10.88 -7.82 31.32
N VAL A 107 10.80 -9.09 31.62
CA VAL A 107 11.87 -9.93 32.14
C VAL A 107 12.25 -10.98 31.11
N TYR A 108 13.53 -11.28 31.01
CA TYR A 108 14.08 -12.38 30.25
C TYR A 108 15.00 -13.17 31.18
N ASP A 109 14.78 -14.48 31.29
CA ASP A 109 15.55 -15.37 32.18
C ASP A 109 15.63 -14.88 33.64
N ASN A 110 14.48 -14.49 34.20
CA ASN A 110 14.34 -13.90 35.54
C ASN A 110 15.12 -12.59 35.81
N GLN A 111 15.71 -11.99 34.77
CA GLN A 111 16.37 -10.68 34.84
C GLN A 111 15.61 -9.63 34.04
N ILE A 112 15.65 -8.37 34.47
CA ILE A 112 14.95 -7.30 33.76
C ILE A 112 15.63 -7.04 32.41
N LEU A 113 14.86 -7.19 31.32
CA LEU A 113 15.30 -6.93 29.96
C LEU A 113 15.17 -5.44 29.64
N ASP A 114 13.93 -4.94 29.63
CA ASP A 114 13.60 -3.55 29.32
C ASP A 114 12.61 -3.03 30.38
N MET A 115 12.81 -1.80 30.85
CA MET A 115 11.84 -1.07 31.68
C MET A 115 11.73 0.39 31.27
N ILE A 116 10.52 0.91 31.28
CA ILE A 116 10.19 2.25 30.79
C ILE A 116 9.27 2.93 31.79
N GLU A 117 9.63 4.14 32.16
CA GLU A 117 8.89 4.98 33.09
C GLU A 117 8.01 5.96 32.33
N PHE A 118 6.72 5.94 32.60
CA PHE A 118 5.71 6.81 32.03
C PHE A 118 5.09 7.69 33.12
N GLY A 119 4.99 8.98 32.85
CA GLY A 119 4.10 9.88 33.59
C GLY A 119 2.69 9.79 33.02
N VAL A 120 1.69 9.67 33.87
CA VAL A 120 0.27 9.67 33.46
C VAL A 120 -0.27 11.09 33.48
N LYS A 121 -0.90 11.48 32.38
CA LYS A 121 -1.68 12.72 32.25
C LYS A 121 -3.06 12.40 31.67
N ASN A 122 -4.04 13.27 31.93
CA ASN A 122 -5.39 13.22 31.38
C ASN A 122 -6.07 11.83 31.45
N PHE A 123 -5.92 11.13 32.57
CA PHE A 123 -6.54 9.83 32.76
C PHE A 123 -8.06 9.95 32.88
N LYS A 124 -8.78 9.15 32.10
CA LYS A 124 -10.21 8.88 32.27
C LYS A 124 -10.39 7.37 32.37
N GLY A 125 -10.92 6.91 33.49
CA GLY A 125 -11.07 5.47 33.77
C GLY A 125 -12.26 4.84 33.06
N LEU A 126 -12.32 3.51 33.01
CA LEU A 126 -13.44 2.78 32.37
C LEU A 126 -14.81 3.15 32.95
N LYS A 127 -14.88 3.53 34.23
CA LYS A 127 -16.14 3.88 34.92
C LYS A 127 -16.78 5.18 34.41
N GLU A 128 -15.99 6.06 33.80
CA GLU A 128 -16.48 7.36 33.30
C GLU A 128 -17.19 7.23 31.95
N PHE A 129 -16.95 6.14 31.22
CA PHE A 129 -17.56 5.88 29.92
C PHE A 129 -18.89 5.12 30.10
N LYS A 130 -19.94 5.58 29.40
CA LYS A 130 -21.30 5.00 29.47
C LYS A 130 -21.49 3.77 28.58
N SER A 131 -20.45 3.34 27.88
CA SER A 131 -20.48 2.29 26.86
C SER A 131 -20.60 0.87 27.47
N GLU A 132 -21.13 -0.06 26.68
CA GLU A 132 -21.17 -1.48 27.03
C GLU A 132 -19.76 -2.06 27.22
N LYS A 133 -19.60 -2.90 28.25
CA LYS A 133 -18.33 -3.57 28.57
C LYS A 133 -17.99 -4.60 27.49
N ILE A 134 -16.69 -4.74 27.22
CA ILE A 134 -16.14 -5.74 26.27
C ILE A 134 -16.25 -7.14 26.88
N GLY A 135 -16.42 -8.16 26.04
CA GLY A 135 -16.25 -9.55 26.46
C GLY A 135 -14.87 -9.79 27.09
N ILE A 136 -14.85 -10.38 28.28
CA ILE A 136 -13.60 -10.81 28.93
C ILE A 136 -12.92 -11.80 27.99
N MET A 137 -11.59 -11.67 27.79
CA MET A 137 -10.77 -12.51 26.88
C MET A 137 -10.85 -12.16 25.38
N SER A 138 -11.44 -11.03 24.99
CA SER A 138 -11.37 -10.56 23.61
C SER A 138 -9.93 -10.17 23.23
N LYS A 139 -9.42 -10.61 22.08
CA LYS A 139 -8.10 -10.19 21.56
C LYS A 139 -8.19 -8.77 21.00
N PRO A 140 -7.50 -7.76 21.58
CA PRO A 140 -7.57 -6.40 21.09
C PRO A 140 -6.80 -6.25 19.77
N CYS A 141 -7.36 -5.48 18.85
CA CYS A 141 -6.62 -4.96 17.70
C CYS A 141 -5.72 -3.80 18.15
N LEU A 142 -4.41 -3.88 17.89
CA LEU A 142 -3.47 -2.81 18.25
C LEU A 142 -3.16 -1.95 17.03
N VAL A 143 -3.46 -0.66 17.10
CA VAL A 143 -3.24 0.31 16.02
C VAL A 143 -2.21 1.34 16.45
N PHE A 144 -1.08 1.40 15.76
CA PHE A 144 -0.01 2.37 16.02
C PHE A 144 -0.04 3.47 14.95
N ASN A 145 -0.52 4.65 15.32
CA ASN A 145 -0.68 5.79 14.43
C ASN A 145 0.59 6.65 14.41
N GLY A 146 1.07 6.96 13.20
CA GLY A 146 2.21 7.85 12.95
C GLY A 146 3.49 7.12 12.49
N ASP A 147 4.27 7.77 11.63
CA ASP A 147 5.52 7.19 11.11
C ASP A 147 6.66 7.19 12.13
N LYS A 148 6.55 8.00 13.20
CA LYS A 148 7.53 8.12 14.30
C LYS A 148 7.84 6.77 14.95
N TRP A 149 6.87 5.86 15.03
CA TRP A 149 7.04 4.49 15.53
C TRP A 149 8.08 3.66 14.78
N LYS A 150 8.37 4.00 13.52
CA LYS A 150 9.38 3.31 12.68
C LYS A 150 10.73 4.02 12.68
N MET A 151 10.73 5.34 12.89
CA MET A 151 11.92 6.18 12.81
C MET A 151 12.77 6.16 14.08
N SER A 152 12.14 6.19 15.27
CA SER A 152 12.87 6.15 16.55
C SER A 152 13.08 4.71 17.03
N GLU A 153 14.33 4.37 17.42
CA GLU A 153 14.63 3.07 18.01
C GLU A 153 13.92 2.90 19.37
N GLU A 154 13.85 3.95 20.18
CA GLU A 154 13.17 3.95 21.48
C GLU A 154 11.68 3.66 21.34
N LEU A 155 11.00 4.34 20.42
CA LEU A 155 9.58 4.09 20.13
C LEU A 155 9.35 2.69 19.57
N ARG A 156 10.30 2.13 18.81
CA ARG A 156 10.24 0.74 18.34
C ARG A 156 10.34 -0.25 19.51
N ARG A 157 11.16 0.04 20.54
CA ARG A 157 11.22 -0.77 21.77
C ARG A 157 9.93 -0.65 22.59
N ILE A 158 9.41 0.57 22.76
CA ILE A 158 8.12 0.82 23.43
C ILE A 158 6.99 0.09 22.71
N LYS A 159 6.96 0.14 21.38
CA LYS A 159 5.99 -0.60 20.56
C LYS A 159 6.08 -2.11 20.83
N SER A 160 7.28 -2.68 20.88
CA SER A 160 7.50 -4.10 21.23
C SER A 160 6.96 -4.42 22.62
N LEU A 161 7.23 -3.55 23.61
CA LEU A 161 6.72 -3.70 24.98
C LEU A 161 5.19 -3.62 25.05
N PHE A 162 4.54 -2.69 24.34
CA PHE A 162 3.08 -2.59 24.31
C PHE A 162 2.42 -3.75 23.58
N VAL A 163 3.05 -4.28 22.53
CA VAL A 163 2.58 -5.52 21.89
C VAL A 163 2.62 -6.65 22.92
N ASP A 164 3.74 -6.88 23.60
CA ASP A 164 3.81 -7.92 24.65
C ASP A 164 2.78 -7.70 25.78
N MET A 165 2.57 -6.45 26.21
CA MET A 165 1.65 -6.11 27.29
C MET A 165 0.19 -6.40 26.93
N PHE A 166 -0.27 -5.92 25.77
CA PHE A 166 -1.69 -6.01 25.37
C PHE A 166 -2.01 -7.21 24.47
N HIS A 167 -1.01 -7.96 24.02
CA HIS A 167 -1.23 -9.23 23.34
C HIS A 167 -1.69 -10.30 24.34
N VAL A 168 -2.69 -11.10 23.93
CA VAL A 168 -3.25 -12.18 24.76
C VAL A 168 -2.65 -13.50 24.30
N GLU A 169 -3.08 -14.05 23.18
CA GLU A 169 -2.68 -15.38 22.70
C GLU A 169 -2.34 -15.40 21.21
N ASP A 170 -1.41 -16.28 20.83
CA ASP A 170 -1.11 -16.59 19.43
C ASP A 170 -2.14 -17.58 18.90
N VAL A 171 -2.86 -17.18 17.84
CA VAL A 171 -3.95 -17.96 17.24
C VAL A 171 -3.78 -17.99 15.72
N ASP A 172 -3.98 -19.16 15.12
CA ASP A 172 -3.86 -19.34 13.66
C ASP A 172 -5.06 -18.76 12.91
N SER A 173 -6.23 -18.69 13.54
CA SER A 173 -7.45 -18.17 12.94
C SER A 173 -8.30 -17.39 13.96
N ILE A 174 -8.96 -16.33 13.49
CA ILE A 174 -9.78 -15.43 14.32
C ILE A 174 -11.19 -15.36 13.73
N ARG A 175 -12.21 -15.43 14.58
CA ARG A 175 -13.60 -15.20 14.21
C ARG A 175 -13.88 -13.71 14.11
N LEU A 176 -14.65 -13.27 13.12
CA LEU A 176 -15.01 -11.85 12.94
C LEU A 176 -15.76 -11.27 14.14
N GLN A 177 -16.61 -12.08 14.79
CA GLN A 177 -17.30 -11.68 16.03
C GLN A 177 -16.34 -11.46 17.21
N GLY A 178 -15.14 -12.04 17.19
CA GLY A 178 -14.14 -11.83 18.23
C GLY A 178 -13.37 -10.51 18.08
N ILE A 179 -13.61 -9.74 17.01
CA ILE A 179 -12.97 -8.44 16.76
C ILE A 179 -13.88 -7.34 17.31
N GLU A 180 -13.89 -7.21 18.63
CA GLU A 180 -14.76 -6.24 19.34
C GLU A 180 -14.00 -5.00 19.84
N HIS A 181 -12.69 -5.11 20.05
CA HIS A 181 -11.89 -4.10 20.75
C HIS A 181 -10.68 -3.66 19.93
N VAL A 182 -10.44 -2.35 19.89
CA VAL A 182 -9.23 -1.76 19.32
C VAL A 182 -8.58 -0.79 20.31
N ILE A 183 -7.28 -0.90 20.47
CA ILE A 183 -6.44 0.02 21.24
C ILE A 183 -5.59 0.82 20.25
N SER A 184 -5.79 2.12 20.24
CA SER A 184 -5.04 3.07 19.41
C SER A 184 -3.94 3.74 20.23
N PHE A 185 -2.73 3.72 19.67
CA PHE A 185 -1.55 4.40 20.18
C PHE A 185 -1.17 5.52 19.21
N THR A 186 -1.28 6.77 19.64
CA THR A 186 -0.97 7.94 18.81
C THR A 186 0.15 8.73 19.46
N VAL A 187 1.23 8.97 18.71
CA VAL A 187 2.34 9.83 19.15
C VAL A 187 1.99 11.27 18.77
N VAL A 188 1.84 12.15 19.75
CA VAL A 188 1.59 13.58 19.51
C VAL A 188 2.95 14.27 19.34
N ASP A 189 3.76 14.20 20.39
CA ASP A 189 5.13 14.72 20.43
C ASP A 189 6.11 13.58 20.66
N ASP A 190 7.42 13.83 20.53
CA ASP A 190 8.44 12.78 20.65
C ASP A 190 8.47 12.13 22.06
N LEU A 191 7.79 12.72 23.04
CA LEU A 191 7.72 12.24 24.42
C LEU A 191 6.31 11.80 24.85
N THR A 192 5.26 12.06 24.05
CA THR A 192 3.87 11.89 24.49
C THR A 192 3.11 10.87 23.63
N ILE A 193 2.62 9.82 24.28
CA ILE A 193 1.87 8.73 23.67
C ILE A 193 0.45 8.75 24.23
N MET A 194 -0.53 9.04 23.38
CA MET A 194 -1.94 8.91 23.72
C MET A 194 -2.40 7.48 23.47
N ILE A 195 -2.99 6.88 24.50
CA ILE A 195 -3.67 5.59 24.40
C ILE A 195 -5.17 5.85 24.48
N ARG A 196 -5.88 5.34 23.48
CA ARG A 196 -7.35 5.37 23.42
C ARG A 196 -7.87 3.99 23.09
N SER A 197 -8.98 3.65 23.71
CA SER A 197 -9.59 2.32 23.62
C SER A 197 -11.01 2.47 23.07
N TYR A 198 -11.30 1.73 22.01
CA TYR A 198 -12.57 1.80 21.31
C TYR A 198 -13.19 0.42 21.13
N LYS A 199 -14.52 0.36 21.24
CA LYS A 199 -15.34 -0.76 20.81
C LYS A 199 -15.64 -0.62 19.32
N ILE A 200 -15.56 -1.73 18.61
CA ILE A 200 -15.81 -1.83 17.17
C ILE A 200 -17.28 -2.19 16.97
N LEU A 201 -18.03 -1.33 16.27
CA LEU A 201 -19.40 -1.56 15.85
C LEU A 201 -19.41 -1.87 14.35
N LEU A 202 -19.75 -3.12 14.00
CA LEU A 202 -19.85 -3.57 12.61
C LEU A 202 -21.27 -3.34 12.09
N LYS A 203 -21.44 -2.31 11.25
CA LYS A 203 -22.72 -1.98 10.59
C LYS A 203 -22.80 -2.59 9.18
N LYS A 204 -24.02 -2.95 8.77
CA LYS A 204 -24.31 -3.45 7.42
C LYS A 204 -24.06 -2.34 6.38
N SER A 205 -23.25 -2.64 5.37
CA SER A 205 -22.81 -1.68 4.33
C SER A 205 -23.31 -2.03 2.92
N GLY A 206 -23.98 -3.19 2.76
CA GLY A 206 -24.37 -3.73 1.45
C GLY A 206 -23.22 -4.37 0.66
N LEU A 207 -21.98 -4.33 1.17
CA LEU A 207 -20.79 -4.97 0.60
C LEU A 207 -20.32 -6.12 1.50
N ARG A 208 -19.39 -6.96 1.00
CA ARG A 208 -18.76 -8.03 1.80
C ARG A 208 -18.02 -7.49 3.04
N THR A 209 -17.55 -6.25 3.00
CA THR A 209 -16.86 -5.58 4.10
C THR A 209 -17.85 -4.73 4.90
N PRO A 210 -18.06 -5.00 6.20
CA PRO A 210 -18.96 -4.20 7.03
C PRO A 210 -18.42 -2.77 7.18
N ARG A 211 -19.32 -1.81 7.41
CA ARG A 211 -18.94 -0.45 7.78
C ARG A 211 -18.56 -0.46 9.26
N ILE A 212 -17.37 0.05 9.57
CA ILE A 212 -16.85 0.08 10.93
C ILE A 212 -17.14 1.45 11.54
N GLU A 213 -17.75 1.46 12.72
CA GLU A 213 -17.86 2.62 13.59
C GLU A 213 -17.19 2.32 14.92
N LEU A 214 -16.60 3.34 15.55
CA LEU A 214 -15.85 3.20 16.79
C LEU A 214 -16.55 3.97 17.89
N GLU A 215 -16.77 3.32 19.02
CA GLU A 215 -17.30 3.93 20.24
C GLU A 215 -16.20 3.93 21.31
N GLU A 216 -15.95 5.07 21.95
CA GLU A 216 -14.89 5.16 22.98
C GLU A 216 -15.37 4.53 24.29
N ILE A 217 -14.59 3.58 24.79
CA ILE A 217 -14.93 2.78 25.98
C ILE A 217 -13.96 2.98 27.15
N GLY A 218 -12.83 3.64 26.90
CA GLY A 218 -11.77 3.84 27.88
C GLY A 218 -10.92 2.58 28.15
N PRO A 219 -9.84 2.71 28.94
CA PRO A 219 -9.38 3.95 29.56
C PRO A 219 -8.69 4.86 28.53
N SER A 220 -8.83 6.17 28.72
CA SER A 220 -8.10 7.18 27.96
C SER A 220 -6.93 7.65 28.80
N ILE A 221 -5.71 7.45 28.31
CA ILE A 221 -4.48 7.73 29.06
C ILE A 221 -3.47 8.44 28.17
N ASP A 222 -2.86 9.52 28.67
CA ASP A 222 -1.72 10.14 28.01
C ASP A 222 -0.44 9.80 28.78
N PHE A 223 0.44 9.03 28.15
CA PHE A 223 1.74 8.68 28.72
C PHE A 223 2.82 9.64 28.24
N THR A 224 3.53 10.23 29.19
CA THR A 224 4.75 11.00 28.93
C THR A 224 5.97 10.15 29.26
N ILE A 225 6.81 9.84 28.27
CA ILE A 225 8.05 9.08 28.45
C ILE A 225 8.97 9.87 29.40
N ARG A 226 9.51 9.19 30.42
CA ARG A 226 10.47 9.76 31.39
C ARG A 226 11.81 9.03 31.26
N ARG A 227 12.10 8.09 32.15
CA ARG A 227 13.34 7.28 32.10
C ARG A 227 13.11 5.99 31.33
N THR A 228 14.15 5.56 30.63
CA THR A 228 14.19 4.29 29.90
C THR A 228 15.46 3.53 30.30
N LYS A 229 15.32 2.25 30.64
CA LYS A 229 16.42 1.31 30.72
C LYS A 229 16.18 0.23 29.67
N ILE A 230 16.98 0.24 28.61
CA ILE A 230 16.85 -0.65 27.45
C ILE A 230 18.00 -1.66 27.47
N ALA A 231 17.71 -2.92 27.14
CA ALA A 231 18.71 -3.98 27.02
C ALA A 231 19.77 -3.66 25.97
N SER A 232 20.98 -4.20 26.17
CA SER A 232 22.01 -4.21 25.13
C SER A 232 21.49 -4.91 23.87
N LYS A 233 22.02 -4.52 22.71
CA LYS A 233 21.58 -5.09 21.41
C LYS A 233 21.73 -6.61 21.37
N ASP A 234 22.76 -7.16 22.01
CA ASP A 234 23.03 -8.59 22.00
C ASP A 234 22.09 -9.37 22.93
N LEU A 235 21.83 -8.87 24.14
CA LEU A 235 20.85 -9.46 25.05
C LEU A 235 19.45 -9.42 24.43
N TYR A 236 19.10 -8.33 23.76
CA TYR A 236 17.83 -8.22 23.06
C TYR A 236 17.71 -9.20 21.88
N LYS A 237 18.77 -9.36 21.08
CA LYS A 237 18.81 -10.36 19.99
C LYS A 237 18.68 -11.78 20.53
N LEU A 238 19.32 -12.08 21.66
CA LEU A 238 19.22 -13.37 22.34
C LEU A 238 17.78 -13.63 22.77
N ALA A 239 17.13 -12.64 23.41
CA ALA A 239 15.74 -12.73 23.84
C ALA A 239 14.72 -12.86 22.69
N HIS A 240 15.06 -12.39 21.47
CA HIS A 240 14.18 -12.47 20.29
C HIS A 240 14.58 -13.59 19.32
N LYS A 241 15.43 -14.53 19.76
CA LYS A 241 15.90 -15.63 18.93
C LYS A 241 14.79 -16.68 18.77
N LYS A 242 14.35 -16.91 17.52
CA LYS A 242 13.44 -18.02 17.22
C LYS A 242 14.13 -19.38 17.44
N PRO A 243 13.51 -20.34 18.14
CA PRO A 243 14.07 -21.67 18.33
C PRO A 243 14.23 -22.38 16.98
N VAL A 244 15.25 -23.24 16.86
CA VAL A 244 15.62 -23.87 15.59
C VAL A 244 14.49 -24.74 15.05
N GLU A 245 13.76 -25.40 15.93
CA GLU A 245 12.63 -26.29 15.61
C GLU A 245 11.47 -25.56 14.91
N LEU A 246 11.21 -24.30 15.31
CA LEU A 246 10.19 -23.44 14.66
C LEU A 246 10.71 -22.74 13.41
N LYS A 247 12.01 -22.81 13.11
CA LYS A 247 12.53 -22.29 11.85
C LYS A 247 12.12 -23.27 10.76
N VAL A 248 11.26 -22.80 9.85
CA VAL A 248 10.93 -23.52 8.61
C VAL A 248 12.20 -23.66 7.78
N THR A 249 12.92 -24.75 7.96
CA THR A 249 14.07 -25.12 7.13
C THR A 249 13.51 -25.61 5.80
N LYS A 250 13.49 -24.73 4.80
CA LYS A 250 13.27 -25.15 3.42
C LYS A 250 14.47 -26.01 3.01
N LYS A 251 14.40 -27.32 3.22
CA LYS A 251 15.37 -28.27 2.67
C LYS A 251 15.32 -28.12 1.15
N LYS A 252 16.46 -27.77 0.52
CA LYS A 252 16.55 -27.68 -0.94
C LYS A 252 16.05 -29.00 -1.53
N ASN A 253 15.18 -28.92 -2.54
CA ASN A 253 14.66 -30.06 -3.30
C ASN A 253 13.72 -31.04 -2.57
N VAL A 254 13.26 -30.70 -1.36
CA VAL A 254 12.26 -31.47 -0.63
C VAL A 254 11.04 -30.60 -0.38
N SER A 255 9.90 -30.99 -0.95
CA SER A 255 8.60 -30.40 -0.67
C SER A 255 7.65 -31.47 -0.15
N ARG A 256 6.74 -31.09 0.74
CA ARG A 256 5.59 -31.93 1.07
C ARG A 256 4.43 -31.50 0.20
N ASP A 257 3.75 -32.48 -0.38
CA ASP A 257 2.54 -32.24 -1.16
C ASP A 257 1.33 -32.01 -0.25
N ALA A 258 0.18 -31.67 -0.84
CA ALA A 258 -1.06 -31.40 -0.10
C ALA A 258 -1.55 -32.58 0.77
N LEU A 259 -1.09 -33.80 0.46
CA LEU A 259 -1.35 -35.02 1.23
C LEU A 259 -0.27 -35.32 2.29
N GLY A 260 0.73 -34.44 2.44
CA GLY A 260 1.82 -34.59 3.42
C GLY A 260 2.98 -35.50 2.97
N LEU A 261 2.91 -36.12 1.78
CA LEU A 261 3.99 -36.97 1.26
C LEU A 261 5.25 -36.17 0.96
N LEU A 262 6.41 -36.69 1.38
CA LEU A 262 7.72 -36.13 1.04
C LEU A 262 8.05 -36.43 -0.42
N ILE A 263 8.18 -35.38 -1.24
CA ILE A 263 8.65 -35.50 -2.62
C ILE A 263 10.11 -35.08 -2.67
N MET A 264 10.97 -36.06 -2.89
CA MET A 264 12.31 -35.85 -3.42
C MET A 264 12.14 -35.53 -4.90
N LYS A 265 12.46 -34.29 -5.30
CA LYS A 265 12.27 -33.82 -6.69
C LYS A 265 12.94 -34.67 -7.78
N GLN A 266 13.82 -35.62 -7.43
CA GLN A 266 14.47 -36.54 -8.37
C GLN A 266 13.69 -37.83 -8.66
N LEU A 267 12.90 -38.38 -7.72
CA LEU A 267 12.21 -39.68 -7.95
C LEU A 267 10.88 -39.53 -8.71
N TYR A 268 10.20 -38.40 -8.57
CA TYR A 268 8.89 -38.18 -9.20
C TYR A 268 8.97 -38.02 -10.73
N PHE A 269 10.15 -37.64 -11.23
CA PHE A 269 10.41 -37.54 -12.68
C PHE A 269 10.43 -38.92 -13.37
N TRP A 270 10.86 -39.97 -12.67
CA TRP A 270 10.90 -41.34 -13.21
C TRP A 270 9.53 -42.03 -13.21
N LEU A 271 8.74 -41.84 -12.15
CA LEU A 271 7.40 -42.42 -12.02
C LEU A 271 6.40 -41.86 -13.05
N ILE A 272 6.48 -40.57 -13.38
CA ILE A 272 5.61 -39.96 -14.39
C ILE A 272 5.96 -40.43 -15.81
N ILE A 273 7.23 -40.71 -16.10
CA ILE A 273 7.66 -41.25 -17.40
C ILE A 273 7.12 -42.67 -17.61
N CYS A 274 7.12 -43.52 -16.57
CA CYS A 274 6.57 -44.88 -16.67
C CYS A 274 5.05 -44.92 -16.89
N SER A 275 4.30 -43.98 -16.32
CA SER A 275 2.83 -43.95 -16.49
C SER A 275 2.37 -43.41 -17.85
N PHE A 276 3.19 -42.62 -18.54
CA PHE A 276 2.83 -42.06 -19.85
C PHE A 276 3.06 -43.03 -21.02
N VAL A 277 3.94 -44.03 -20.86
CA VAL A 277 4.22 -45.05 -21.87
C VAL A 277 3.09 -46.10 -22.00
N MET A 278 2.27 -46.28 -20.95
CA MET A 278 1.17 -47.27 -20.94
C MET A 278 -0.13 -46.78 -21.59
N VAL A 279 -0.29 -45.48 -21.89
CA VAL A 279 -1.60 -44.91 -22.31
C VAL A 279 -1.68 -44.57 -23.80
N VAL A 280 -0.57 -44.66 -24.56
CA VAL A 280 -0.53 -44.24 -25.99
C VAL A 280 -0.64 -45.42 -26.98
N LEU A 281 -0.74 -46.67 -26.51
CA LEU A 281 -1.01 -47.83 -27.35
C LEU A 281 -2.45 -48.32 -27.15
N ASN A 282 -3.42 -47.61 -27.74
CA ASN A 282 -4.69 -48.17 -28.22
C ASN A 282 -5.61 -47.02 -28.67
N THR A 283 -5.74 -46.82 -29.98
CA THR A 283 -7.00 -46.58 -30.71
C THR A 283 -6.68 -46.11 -32.14
N GLU A 284 -6.74 -47.04 -33.09
CA GLU A 284 -6.92 -46.76 -34.53
C GLU A 284 -8.42 -46.73 -34.84
N VAL A 285 -8.89 -45.74 -35.60
CA VAL A 285 -10.14 -45.83 -36.38
C VAL A 285 -9.91 -45.14 -37.73
N GLU A 286 -9.87 -45.95 -38.78
CA GLU A 286 -9.96 -45.56 -40.19
C GLU A 286 -11.36 -45.03 -40.55
N THR A 287 -11.48 -44.13 -41.52
CA THR A 287 -12.49 -44.26 -42.59
C THR A 287 -12.04 -43.54 -43.87
N LYS A 288 -12.34 -44.22 -44.98
CA LYS A 288 -11.73 -44.12 -46.32
C LYS A 288 -12.46 -43.11 -47.23
N LEU A 289 -11.68 -42.52 -48.16
CA LEU A 289 -12.12 -41.86 -49.38
C LEU A 289 -12.66 -42.88 -50.40
N CYS A 290 -13.58 -42.45 -51.28
CA CYS A 290 -13.92 -43.15 -52.52
C CYS A 290 -13.84 -42.19 -53.73
N PRO A 291 -13.30 -42.63 -54.89
CA PRO A 291 -13.17 -41.86 -56.13
C PRO A 291 -14.24 -42.20 -57.19
N ASP A 292 -14.23 -41.44 -58.30
CA ASP A 292 -14.92 -41.64 -59.60
C ASP A 292 -16.36 -41.10 -59.79
N CYS A 293 -16.50 -39.95 -60.47
CA CYS A 293 -17.01 -39.81 -61.86
C CYS A 293 -17.47 -38.37 -62.25
N PRO A 294 -17.53 -38.04 -63.56
CA PRO A 294 -17.55 -36.65 -64.09
C PRO A 294 -18.89 -36.19 -64.72
N GLY A 295 -19.06 -34.88 -64.91
CA GLY A 295 -19.89 -34.31 -65.99
C GLY A 295 -21.20 -33.55 -65.65
N THR A 296 -21.23 -32.27 -66.07
CA THR A 296 -22.29 -31.56 -66.84
C THR A 296 -23.73 -31.24 -66.31
N VAL A 297 -24.02 -29.92 -66.38
CA VAL A 297 -25.27 -29.14 -66.66
C VAL A 297 -26.56 -29.23 -65.80
N SER A 298 -27.02 -28.02 -65.44
CA SER A 298 -28.39 -27.46 -65.50
C SER A 298 -29.37 -27.52 -64.32
N ASN A 299 -29.83 -26.30 -63.99
CA ASN A 299 -31.18 -25.86 -63.60
C ASN A 299 -31.76 -26.31 -62.25
N LEU A 300 -31.99 -25.34 -61.33
CA LEU A 300 -33.31 -24.77 -61.08
C LEU A 300 -33.31 -23.70 -59.95
N SER A 301 -33.76 -22.50 -60.34
CA SER A 301 -34.70 -21.59 -59.65
C SER A 301 -34.46 -21.03 -58.23
N GLY A 302 -34.49 -19.68 -58.16
CA GLY A 302 -35.08 -18.90 -57.07
C GLY A 302 -34.11 -18.48 -55.95
N CYS A 303 -33.97 -17.23 -55.51
CA CYS A 303 -34.76 -16.03 -55.72
C CYS A 303 -33.91 -14.76 -55.42
N ARG A 304 -33.92 -13.82 -56.39
CA ARG A 304 -33.70 -12.36 -56.37
C ARG A 304 -32.60 -11.68 -55.51
N PHE A 305 -31.61 -11.18 -56.26
CA PHE A 305 -30.98 -9.85 -56.11
C PHE A 305 -31.99 -8.69 -56.28
N ARG A 306 -31.76 -7.54 -55.59
CA ARG A 306 -31.49 -6.21 -56.20
C ARG A 306 -31.40 -5.13 -55.11
N THR A 307 -30.27 -4.47 -54.84
CA THR A 307 -29.67 -3.27 -55.49
C THR A 307 -30.58 -2.07 -55.81
N ARG A 308 -30.21 -0.93 -55.18
CA ARG A 308 -30.08 0.46 -55.71
C ARG A 308 -31.40 1.24 -56.00
N VAL A 309 -31.57 2.56 -55.87
CA VAL A 309 -30.69 3.76 -55.67
C VAL A 309 -31.59 5.03 -55.63
N PHE A 310 -31.05 6.20 -55.18
CA PHE A 310 -31.50 7.62 -55.40
C PHE A 310 -32.82 8.06 -54.66
N VAL A 311 -33.09 9.32 -54.21
CA VAL A 311 -32.73 10.70 -54.61
C VAL A 311 -33.35 11.68 -53.55
N ILE A 312 -32.65 12.73 -53.04
CA ILE A 312 -33.00 14.21 -53.11
C ILE A 312 -33.65 14.96 -51.89
N PHE A 313 -33.21 16.24 -51.73
CA PHE A 313 -33.70 17.45 -50.98
C PHE A 313 -33.71 17.39 -49.42
N GLN A 314 -33.41 18.45 -48.63
CA GLN A 314 -33.73 19.88 -48.77
C GLN A 314 -32.83 20.82 -47.91
N LYS A 315 -32.81 22.11 -48.28
CA LYS A 315 -32.13 23.31 -47.72
C LYS A 315 -32.45 23.63 -46.23
N ARG A 316 -31.55 24.36 -45.54
CA ARG A 316 -31.89 25.57 -44.74
C ARG A 316 -30.69 26.52 -44.50
N LYS A 317 -31.02 27.83 -44.49
CA LYS A 317 -30.24 29.09 -44.57
C LYS A 317 -29.62 29.53 -43.21
N ILE A 318 -28.40 30.09 -43.19
CA ILE A 318 -27.95 31.51 -43.04
C ILE A 318 -27.95 32.12 -41.61
N ASN A 319 -26.78 32.64 -41.19
CA ASN A 319 -26.45 33.92 -40.49
C ASN A 319 -25.31 33.74 -39.48
N GLN A 320 -24.48 34.72 -39.11
CA GLN A 320 -23.78 35.85 -39.74
C GLN A 320 -22.77 36.34 -38.66
N HIS A 321 -21.61 36.86 -39.08
CA HIS A 321 -20.69 37.77 -38.37
C HIS A 321 -20.24 37.52 -36.92
N SER A 322 -18.93 37.36 -36.75
CA SER A 322 -18.13 38.25 -35.87
C SER A 322 -16.64 38.10 -36.18
N GLN A 323 -16.09 39.06 -36.93
CA GLN A 323 -14.66 39.34 -36.99
C GLN A 323 -14.24 39.99 -35.67
N ILE A 324 -13.25 39.45 -34.96
CA ILE A 324 -12.34 40.26 -34.13
C ILE A 324 -10.92 39.73 -34.31
N PHE A 325 -10.07 40.67 -34.71
CA PHE A 325 -8.62 40.66 -34.86
C PHE A 325 -7.85 39.79 -33.85
N TYR A 326 -6.94 38.95 -34.35
CA TYR A 326 -5.69 38.66 -33.64
C TYR A 326 -4.50 39.07 -34.50
N ILE A 327 -3.68 39.88 -33.86
CA ILE A 327 -2.46 40.50 -34.33
C ILE A 327 -1.44 39.44 -34.74
N THR A 328 -0.72 39.80 -35.79
CA THR A 328 0.32 39.10 -36.52
C THR A 328 1.40 38.46 -35.64
N MET A 329 1.49 37.14 -35.70
CA MET A 329 2.76 36.42 -35.59
C MET A 329 2.99 35.68 -36.90
N SER A 330 4.13 35.96 -37.52
CA SER A 330 4.66 35.36 -38.74
C SER A 330 4.64 33.83 -38.66
N LEU A 331 3.60 33.22 -39.22
CA LEU A 331 3.49 31.76 -39.36
C LEU A 331 3.82 31.40 -40.80
N LEU A 332 4.74 30.44 -40.96
CA LEU A 332 4.77 29.57 -42.14
C LEU A 332 3.32 29.26 -42.54
N ARG A 333 2.96 29.62 -43.77
CA ARG A 333 1.58 29.59 -44.28
C ARG A 333 0.99 28.19 -44.08
N ILE A 334 0.25 27.98 -42.99
CA ILE A 334 -0.51 26.75 -42.73
C ILE A 334 -1.53 26.67 -43.87
N GLN A 335 -1.23 25.87 -44.88
CA GLN A 335 -2.11 25.72 -46.02
C GLN A 335 -3.41 25.12 -45.52
N LYS A 336 -4.51 25.89 -45.61
CA LYS A 336 -5.84 25.40 -45.27
C LYS A 336 -6.09 24.13 -46.11
N PRO A 337 -6.49 23.01 -45.49
CA PRO A 337 -6.67 21.77 -46.20
C PRO A 337 -7.74 21.94 -47.28
N LYS A 338 -7.36 21.66 -48.54
CA LYS A 338 -8.27 21.76 -49.69
C LYS A 338 -9.30 20.63 -49.71
N THR A 339 -8.99 19.47 -49.11
CA THR A 339 -9.87 18.28 -49.10
C THR A 339 -10.40 17.99 -47.70
N ARG A 340 -11.63 17.45 -47.61
CA ARG A 340 -12.22 16.99 -46.34
C ARG A 340 -11.36 15.94 -45.64
N LYS A 341 -10.75 15.02 -46.40
CA LYS A 341 -9.83 14.00 -45.87
C LYS A 341 -8.58 14.62 -45.25
N GLY A 342 -7.96 15.58 -45.93
CA GLY A 342 -6.81 16.32 -45.40
C GLY A 342 -7.17 17.11 -44.14
N LYS A 343 -8.35 17.75 -44.11
CA LYS A 343 -8.85 18.44 -42.92
C LYS A 343 -9.02 17.49 -41.74
N ARG A 344 -9.60 16.31 -41.95
CA ARG A 344 -9.76 15.30 -40.90
C ARG A 344 -8.41 14.83 -40.35
N ALA A 345 -7.44 14.55 -41.21
CA ALA A 345 -6.10 14.14 -40.80
C ALA A 345 -5.39 15.23 -39.97
N LEU A 346 -5.45 16.50 -40.39
CA LEU A 346 -4.85 17.60 -39.62
C LEU A 346 -5.54 17.84 -38.27
N LEU A 347 -6.86 17.67 -38.19
CA LEU A 347 -7.59 17.74 -36.92
C LEU A 347 -7.26 16.56 -35.99
N GLU A 348 -6.94 15.40 -36.56
CA GLU A 348 -6.53 14.22 -35.80
C GLU A 348 -5.13 14.36 -35.20
N LEU A 349 -4.21 14.99 -35.94
CA LEU A 349 -2.85 15.36 -35.52
C LEU A 349 -2.79 16.59 -34.59
N GLY A 350 -3.84 17.41 -34.60
CA GLY A 350 -3.89 18.61 -33.77
C GLY A 350 -3.93 18.27 -32.27
N PRO A 351 -3.53 19.22 -31.41
CA PRO A 351 -3.57 19.04 -29.95
C PRO A 351 -5.01 18.80 -29.48
N LYS A 352 -5.17 17.90 -28.51
CA LYS A 352 -6.47 17.53 -27.93
C LYS A 352 -6.43 17.63 -26.42
N VAL A 353 -7.59 17.89 -25.82
CA VAL A 353 -7.74 17.93 -24.35
C VAL A 353 -7.62 16.52 -23.76
N ILE A 354 -8.28 15.56 -24.40
CA ILE A 354 -8.11 14.12 -24.14
C ILE A 354 -7.21 13.60 -25.26
N GLU A 355 -6.00 13.20 -24.88
CA GLU A 355 -4.99 12.74 -25.84
C GLU A 355 -5.34 11.37 -26.43
N ASN A 356 -4.82 11.12 -27.63
CA ASN A 356 -4.84 9.79 -28.23
C ASN A 356 -3.75 8.90 -27.60
N VAL A 357 -3.81 7.59 -27.87
CA VAL A 357 -2.71 6.67 -27.55
C VAL A 357 -1.43 7.08 -28.26
N LYS A 358 -0.31 7.07 -27.53
CA LYS A 358 1.02 7.41 -28.05
C LYS A 358 1.55 6.32 -28.99
N ASN A 359 1.62 6.64 -30.28
CA ASN A 359 2.27 5.78 -31.28
C ASN A 359 3.80 5.75 -31.11
N ALA A 360 4.41 4.59 -31.34
CA ALA A 360 5.85 4.39 -31.28
C ALA A 360 6.48 4.09 -32.65
N LEU A 361 7.62 4.70 -32.95
CA LEU A 361 8.40 4.46 -34.16
C LEU A 361 9.63 3.60 -33.86
N PHE A 362 9.76 2.48 -34.54
CA PHE A 362 10.95 1.60 -34.48
C PHE A 362 11.83 1.85 -35.70
N LEU A 363 13.11 2.15 -35.46
CA LEU A 363 14.07 2.57 -36.47
C LEU A 363 15.35 1.74 -36.40
N GLU A 364 15.84 1.35 -37.58
CA GLU A 364 17.17 0.79 -37.75
C GLU A 364 18.15 1.90 -38.17
N GLY A 365 19.29 1.99 -37.48
CA GLY A 365 20.38 2.89 -37.84
C GLY A 365 21.23 2.39 -39.01
N ARG A 366 22.31 3.10 -39.33
CA ARG A 366 23.24 2.72 -40.42
C ARG A 366 23.77 1.29 -40.27
N LYS A 367 24.13 0.89 -39.05
CA LYS A 367 24.60 -0.46 -38.70
C LYS A 367 23.78 -1.00 -37.55
N SER A 368 23.23 -2.19 -37.70
CA SER A 368 22.43 -2.89 -36.69
C SER A 368 22.76 -4.38 -36.71
N SER A 369 23.07 -4.96 -35.56
CA SER A 369 23.28 -6.40 -35.44
C SER A 369 21.97 -7.17 -35.52
N VAL A 370 22.04 -8.47 -35.83
CA VAL A 370 20.87 -9.36 -35.88
C VAL A 370 20.11 -9.33 -34.56
N THR A 371 20.83 -9.40 -33.43
CA THR A 371 20.28 -9.29 -32.07
C THR A 371 19.42 -8.03 -31.89
N ILE A 372 19.87 -6.87 -32.39
CA ILE A 372 19.11 -5.62 -32.28
C ILE A 372 17.86 -5.65 -33.14
N LYS A 373 17.95 -6.20 -34.36
CA LYS A 373 16.77 -6.33 -35.22
C LYS A 373 15.70 -7.19 -34.56
N ASP A 374 16.11 -8.27 -33.88
CA ASP A 374 15.19 -9.13 -33.15
C ASP A 374 14.63 -8.44 -31.90
N VAL A 375 15.44 -7.69 -31.14
CA VAL A 375 14.97 -6.84 -30.04
C VAL A 375 13.92 -5.82 -30.52
N LEU A 376 14.18 -5.13 -31.64
CA LEU A 376 13.24 -4.15 -32.20
C LEU A 376 11.93 -4.81 -32.65
N LYS A 377 11.99 -6.00 -33.26
CA LYS A 377 10.79 -6.76 -33.65
C LYS A 377 9.98 -7.24 -32.45
N ASP A 378 10.64 -7.73 -31.41
CA ASP A 378 9.98 -8.23 -30.19
C ASP A 378 9.33 -7.07 -29.42
N LEU A 379 10.03 -5.94 -29.25
CA LEU A 379 9.45 -4.74 -28.64
C LEU A 379 8.32 -4.13 -29.47
N CYS A 380 8.43 -4.15 -30.80
CA CYS A 380 7.36 -3.73 -31.70
C CYS A 380 6.12 -4.60 -31.52
N THR A 381 6.29 -5.91 -31.31
CA THR A 381 5.17 -6.84 -31.08
C THR A 381 4.37 -6.48 -29.83
N PHE A 382 5.03 -6.06 -28.75
CA PHE A 382 4.35 -5.60 -27.53
C PHE A 382 3.57 -4.30 -27.70
N LYS A 383 3.95 -3.46 -28.66
CA LYS A 383 3.29 -2.17 -28.90
C LYS A 383 2.22 -2.21 -30.00
N LYS A 384 2.04 -3.34 -30.70
CA LYS A 384 0.99 -3.50 -31.70
C LYS A 384 -0.40 -3.29 -31.07
N PRO A 385 -1.31 -2.53 -31.72
CA PRO A 385 -1.20 -1.96 -33.06
C PRO A 385 -0.55 -0.55 -33.13
N HIS A 386 -0.26 0.11 -32.01
CA HIS A 386 0.20 1.50 -31.92
C HIS A 386 1.71 1.67 -32.19
N CYS A 387 2.21 0.98 -33.21
CA CYS A 387 3.61 1.03 -33.60
C CYS A 387 3.78 1.08 -35.12
N LYS A 388 4.81 1.81 -35.57
CA LYS A 388 5.28 1.81 -36.96
C LYS A 388 6.74 1.39 -36.95
N SER A 389 7.13 0.52 -37.88
CA SER A 389 8.52 0.10 -38.04
C SER A 389 8.99 0.47 -39.44
N LEU A 390 10.12 1.16 -39.55
CA LEU A 390 10.73 1.46 -40.84
C LEU A 390 11.81 0.43 -41.15
N THR A 391 11.71 -0.18 -42.33
CA THR A 391 12.66 -1.21 -42.80
C THR A 391 13.93 -0.61 -43.38
N ARG A 392 13.88 0.64 -43.87
CA ARG A 392 15.04 1.34 -44.42
C ARG A 392 15.98 1.73 -43.30
N ASN A 393 17.28 1.47 -43.48
CA ASN A 393 18.32 1.97 -42.60
C ASN A 393 18.40 3.49 -42.68
N ASN A 394 18.31 4.15 -41.52
CA ASN A 394 18.36 5.60 -41.42
C ASN A 394 19.73 6.02 -40.92
N ASP A 395 20.37 6.92 -41.66
CA ASP A 395 21.67 7.46 -41.27
C ASP A 395 21.48 8.66 -40.33
N ILE A 396 21.14 8.35 -39.08
CA ILE A 396 20.86 9.36 -38.05
C ILE A 396 21.74 9.05 -36.84
N THR A 397 22.30 10.10 -36.26
CA THR A 397 23.08 10.08 -35.02
C THR A 397 22.35 10.88 -33.94
N PRO A 398 21.39 10.27 -33.20
CA PRO A 398 20.42 11.02 -32.37
C PRO A 398 21.00 11.91 -31.28
N PHE A 399 22.23 11.64 -30.83
CA PHE A 399 22.90 12.45 -29.80
C PHE A 399 23.67 13.65 -30.38
N ASP A 400 23.99 13.62 -31.67
CA ASP A 400 24.76 14.66 -32.35
C ASP A 400 23.82 15.62 -33.11
N ASP A 401 22.87 15.06 -33.88
CA ASP A 401 21.81 15.80 -34.56
C ASP A 401 20.44 15.15 -34.35
N GLN A 402 19.47 15.95 -33.93
CA GLN A 402 18.12 15.55 -33.51
C GLN A 402 17.07 15.87 -34.55
N VAL A 403 17.34 16.85 -35.42
CA VAL A 403 16.38 17.37 -36.40
C VAL A 403 15.88 16.29 -37.38
N PRO A 404 16.74 15.38 -37.89
CA PRO A 404 16.27 14.32 -38.79
C PRO A 404 15.30 13.35 -38.08
N LEU A 405 15.56 13.06 -36.81
CA LEU A 405 14.73 12.16 -36.01
C LEU A 405 13.38 12.81 -35.69
N GLU A 406 13.37 14.07 -35.28
CA GLU A 406 12.16 14.87 -35.04
C GLU A 406 11.30 14.97 -36.31
N THR A 407 11.94 15.24 -37.44
CA THR A 407 11.26 15.32 -38.75
C THR A 407 10.61 13.99 -39.13
N LEU A 408 11.29 12.85 -38.89
CA LEU A 408 10.72 11.53 -39.14
C LEU A 408 9.54 11.22 -38.20
N LEU A 409 9.65 11.60 -36.93
CA LEU A 409 8.58 11.38 -35.94
C LEU A 409 7.34 12.21 -36.25
N SER A 410 7.53 13.48 -36.61
CA SER A 410 6.44 14.37 -37.05
C SER A 410 5.76 13.86 -38.32
N LYS A 411 6.53 13.41 -39.32
CA LYS A 411 5.98 12.83 -40.57
C LYS A 411 5.16 11.56 -40.33
N ASN A 412 5.55 10.75 -39.35
CA ASN A 412 4.91 9.46 -39.06
C ASN A 412 3.86 9.54 -37.95
N ASP A 413 3.61 10.71 -37.36
CA ASP A 413 2.72 10.90 -36.21
C ASP A 413 3.05 9.92 -35.05
N CYS A 414 4.30 9.99 -34.60
CA CYS A 414 4.83 9.14 -33.54
C CYS A 414 5.41 9.98 -32.41
N HIS A 415 5.03 9.65 -31.18
CA HIS A 415 5.41 10.38 -29.97
C HIS A 415 6.55 9.70 -29.23
N LEU A 416 6.70 8.41 -29.46
CA LEU A 416 7.73 7.55 -28.86
C LEU A 416 8.61 7.01 -29.97
N PHE A 417 9.88 6.75 -29.67
CA PHE A 417 10.77 6.10 -30.63
C PHE A 417 11.72 5.13 -29.96
N THR A 418 12.11 4.11 -30.73
CA THR A 418 13.20 3.18 -30.39
C THR A 418 14.12 3.06 -31.60
N PHE A 419 15.39 3.41 -31.42
CA PHE A 419 16.41 3.40 -32.46
C PHE A 419 17.51 2.39 -32.14
N GLY A 420 17.71 1.42 -33.04
CA GLY A 420 18.73 0.39 -32.90
C GLY A 420 20.01 0.74 -33.67
N SER A 421 21.17 0.63 -33.00
CA SER A 421 22.48 0.87 -33.62
C SER A 421 23.56 -0.07 -33.08
N HIS A 422 24.60 -0.35 -33.87
CA HIS A 422 25.71 -1.19 -33.47
C HIS A 422 27.04 -0.55 -33.86
N SER A 423 27.97 -0.46 -32.92
CA SER A 423 29.33 0.07 -33.14
C SER A 423 30.35 -0.61 -32.23
N LYS A 424 31.65 -0.51 -32.54
CA LYS A 424 32.72 -1.05 -31.69
C LYS A 424 32.72 -0.42 -30.29
N LYS A 425 32.52 0.90 -30.20
CA LYS A 425 32.44 1.64 -28.92
C LYS A 425 31.17 1.32 -28.13
N ARG A 426 30.05 1.10 -28.83
CA ARG A 426 28.72 0.82 -28.26
C ARG A 426 28.11 -0.38 -28.98
N PRO A 427 28.48 -1.61 -28.58
CA PRO A 427 27.87 -2.80 -29.14
C PRO A 427 26.42 -2.89 -28.67
N ASN A 428 25.57 -3.48 -29.51
CA ASN A 428 24.15 -3.76 -29.25
C ASN A 428 23.42 -2.61 -28.55
N ASN A 429 23.33 -1.48 -29.22
CA ASN A 429 22.84 -0.24 -28.65
C ASN A 429 21.38 0.02 -29.07
N VAL A 430 20.55 0.35 -28.08
CA VAL A 430 19.14 0.72 -28.28
C VAL A 430 18.90 2.07 -27.61
N ILE A 431 18.43 3.04 -28.36
CA ILE A 431 18.06 4.36 -27.84
C ILE A 431 16.54 4.42 -27.78
N MET A 432 15.99 4.74 -26.61
CA MET A 432 14.56 4.99 -26.46
C MET A 432 14.33 6.44 -26.06
N GLY A 433 13.26 7.03 -26.56
CA GLY A 433 12.92 8.39 -26.20
C GLY A 433 11.49 8.75 -26.52
N ARG A 434 11.13 9.96 -26.10
CA ARG A 434 9.81 10.53 -26.28
C ARG A 434 9.92 11.99 -26.70
N VAL A 435 8.91 12.42 -27.43
CA VAL A 435 8.80 13.75 -28.03
C VAL A 435 7.68 14.52 -27.34
N TYR A 436 7.88 15.83 -27.17
CA TYR A 436 6.88 16.79 -26.74
C TYR A 436 6.88 17.95 -27.73
N ASP A 437 5.72 18.27 -28.29
CA ASP A 437 5.56 19.33 -29.30
C ASP A 437 6.54 19.22 -30.48
N ASN A 438 6.66 18.01 -31.05
CA ASN A 438 7.60 17.66 -32.12
C ASN A 438 9.10 17.84 -31.80
N GLN A 439 9.46 18.15 -30.55
CA GLN A 439 10.84 18.21 -30.08
C GLN A 439 11.16 17.09 -29.11
N ILE A 440 12.41 16.61 -29.10
CA ILE A 440 12.81 15.52 -28.20
C ILE A 440 12.79 16.00 -26.75
N LEU A 441 11.99 15.33 -25.91
CA LEU A 441 11.90 15.63 -24.49
C LEU A 441 12.96 14.86 -23.71
N ASP A 442 12.90 13.53 -23.76
CA ASP A 442 13.86 12.65 -23.08
C ASP A 442 14.38 11.60 -24.07
N MET A 443 15.69 11.33 -24.01
CA MET A 443 16.35 10.29 -24.79
C MET A 443 17.35 9.55 -23.91
N ILE A 444 17.23 8.23 -23.82
CA ILE A 444 18.14 7.37 -23.05
C ILE A 444 18.70 6.28 -23.95
N GLU A 445 20.01 6.09 -23.86
CA GLU A 445 20.75 5.06 -24.55
C GLU A 445 20.97 3.85 -23.64
N PHE A 446 20.63 2.67 -24.13
CA PHE A 446 20.79 1.39 -23.45
C PHE A 446 21.71 0.46 -24.24
N GLY A 447 22.60 -0.21 -23.54
CA GLY A 447 23.32 -1.38 -24.06
C GLY A 447 22.55 -2.65 -23.76
N VAL A 448 22.30 -3.48 -24.77
CA VAL A 448 21.65 -4.78 -24.62
C VAL A 448 22.68 -5.84 -24.29
N LYS A 449 22.47 -6.53 -23.16
CA LYS A 449 23.18 -7.76 -22.75
C LYS A 449 22.16 -8.90 -22.57
N ASN A 450 22.64 -10.14 -22.68
CA ASN A 450 21.88 -11.37 -22.40
C ASN A 450 20.48 -11.41 -23.04
N PHE A 451 20.35 -11.03 -24.30
CA PHE A 451 19.07 -11.07 -24.99
C PHE A 451 18.64 -12.51 -25.27
N LYS A 452 17.40 -12.84 -24.90
CA LYS A 452 16.68 -14.03 -25.35
C LYS A 452 15.36 -13.59 -25.99
N GLY A 453 15.19 -13.90 -27.27
CA GLY A 453 14.03 -13.46 -28.04
C GLY A 453 12.76 -14.27 -27.76
N LEU A 454 11.61 -13.74 -28.18
CA LEU A 454 10.29 -14.39 -28.09
C LEU A 454 10.23 -15.76 -28.81
N LYS A 455 11.16 -16.04 -29.72
CA LYS A 455 11.23 -17.31 -30.47
C LYS A 455 11.93 -18.42 -29.68
N GLU A 456 12.77 -18.08 -28.72
CA GLU A 456 13.53 -19.05 -27.93
C GLU A 456 12.69 -19.70 -26.82
N PHE A 457 11.62 -19.02 -26.40
CA PHE A 457 10.67 -19.54 -25.41
C PHE A 457 9.63 -20.43 -26.09
N LYS A 458 9.47 -21.65 -25.56
CA LYS A 458 8.49 -22.66 -26.04
C LYS A 458 7.07 -22.41 -25.52
N SER A 459 6.91 -21.46 -24.62
CA SER A 459 5.66 -21.14 -23.94
C SER A 459 4.64 -20.47 -24.86
N GLU A 460 3.36 -20.61 -24.51
CA GLU A 460 2.27 -19.99 -25.25
C GLU A 460 2.37 -18.46 -25.21
N LYS A 461 2.30 -17.84 -26.39
CA LYS A 461 2.37 -16.39 -26.55
C LYS A 461 1.03 -15.74 -26.16
N ILE A 462 1.09 -14.46 -25.79
CA ILE A 462 -0.06 -13.69 -25.36
C ILE A 462 -0.85 -13.16 -26.57
N GLY A 463 -2.15 -12.93 -26.39
CA GLY A 463 -2.96 -12.18 -27.35
C GLY A 463 -2.40 -10.77 -27.63
N ILE A 464 -2.51 -10.37 -28.90
CA ILE A 464 -2.19 -9.00 -29.34
C ILE A 464 -3.15 -8.03 -28.63
N MET A 465 -2.67 -6.82 -28.29
CA MET A 465 -3.46 -5.77 -27.63
C MET A 465 -3.85 -6.07 -26.17
N SER A 466 -3.18 -7.03 -25.51
CA SER A 466 -3.30 -7.20 -24.06
C SER A 466 -2.63 -6.05 -23.31
N LYS A 467 -3.27 -5.56 -22.23
CA LYS A 467 -2.71 -4.51 -21.39
C LYS A 467 -1.74 -5.12 -20.37
N PRO A 468 -0.42 -4.84 -20.44
CA PRO A 468 0.54 -5.43 -19.53
C PRO A 468 0.45 -4.82 -18.13
N CYS A 469 0.58 -5.66 -17.12
CA CYS A 469 0.86 -5.23 -15.76
C CYS A 469 2.36 -4.91 -15.63
N LEU A 470 2.69 -3.66 -15.35
CA LEU A 470 4.07 -3.22 -15.17
C LEU A 470 4.48 -3.31 -13.70
N VAL A 471 5.52 -4.08 -13.40
CA VAL A 471 6.04 -4.27 -12.05
C VAL A 471 7.46 -3.73 -11.97
N PHE A 472 7.69 -2.75 -11.09
CA PHE A 472 9.02 -2.16 -10.87
C PHE A 472 9.55 -2.60 -9.51
N ASN A 473 10.52 -3.51 -9.52
CA ASN A 473 11.11 -4.10 -8.32
C ASN A 473 12.31 -3.29 -7.83
N GLY A 474 12.35 -3.04 -6.52
CA GLY A 474 13.44 -2.38 -5.80
C GLY A 474 13.21 -0.89 -5.50
N ASP A 475 13.78 -0.42 -4.41
CA ASP A 475 13.64 0.99 -3.97
C ASP A 475 14.51 1.97 -4.78
N LYS A 476 15.52 1.45 -5.50
CA LYS A 476 16.45 2.23 -6.34
C LYS A 476 15.74 3.11 -7.37
N TRP A 477 14.58 2.68 -7.87
CA TRP A 477 13.75 3.45 -8.79
C TRP A 477 13.32 4.82 -8.25
N LYS A 478 13.33 5.02 -6.93
CA LYS A 478 12.97 6.29 -6.28
C LYS A 478 14.18 7.11 -5.85
N MET A 479 15.37 6.50 -5.79
CA MET A 479 16.57 7.15 -5.25
C MET A 479 17.22 8.10 -6.24
N SER A 480 17.33 7.73 -7.53
CA SER A 480 17.93 8.59 -8.56
C SER A 480 16.88 9.20 -9.49
N GLU A 481 17.10 10.46 -9.86
CA GLU A 481 16.23 11.18 -10.81
C GLU A 481 16.22 10.50 -12.18
N GLU A 482 17.38 10.00 -12.62
CA GLU A 482 17.53 9.32 -13.91
C GLU A 482 16.66 8.05 -13.98
N LEU A 483 16.68 7.21 -12.93
CA LEU A 483 15.84 6.02 -12.88
C LEU A 483 14.35 6.36 -12.78
N ARG A 484 13.99 7.46 -12.11
CA ARG A 484 12.62 7.97 -12.07
C ARG A 484 12.13 8.38 -13.47
N ARG A 485 13.00 9.00 -14.27
CA ARG A 485 12.71 9.37 -15.67
C ARG A 485 12.65 8.16 -16.59
N ILE A 486 13.57 7.21 -16.44
CA ILE A 486 13.54 5.94 -17.17
C ILE A 486 12.27 5.15 -16.85
N LYS A 487 11.87 5.09 -15.57
CA LYS A 487 10.60 4.49 -15.16
C LYS A 487 9.41 5.15 -15.86
N SER A 488 9.37 6.48 -15.89
CA SER A 488 8.32 7.22 -16.61
C SER A 488 8.32 6.91 -18.11
N LEU A 489 9.49 6.81 -18.74
CA LEU A 489 9.62 6.44 -20.15
C LEU A 489 9.12 5.01 -20.41
N PHE A 490 9.46 4.03 -19.57
CA PHE A 490 8.98 2.66 -19.73
C PHE A 490 7.47 2.54 -19.52
N VAL A 491 6.90 3.30 -18.60
CA VAL A 491 5.43 3.38 -18.46
C VAL A 491 4.82 3.89 -19.76
N ASP A 492 5.29 5.01 -20.33
CA ASP A 492 4.78 5.50 -21.61
C ASP A 492 4.97 4.50 -22.77
N MET A 493 6.10 3.80 -22.80
CA MET A 493 6.45 2.86 -23.86
C MET A 493 5.54 1.63 -23.84
N PHE A 494 5.34 1.00 -22.69
CA PHE A 494 4.56 -0.24 -22.56
C PHE A 494 3.10 -0.04 -22.16
N HIS A 495 2.67 1.19 -21.88
CA HIS A 495 1.25 1.52 -21.74
C HIS A 495 0.55 1.48 -23.09
N VAL A 496 -0.65 0.89 -23.13
CA VAL A 496 -1.42 0.73 -24.36
C VAL A 496 -2.55 1.76 -24.39
N GLU A 497 -3.55 1.64 -23.51
CA GLU A 497 -4.71 2.52 -23.49
C GLU A 497 -5.21 2.80 -22.06
N ASP A 498 -5.87 3.95 -21.90
CA ASP A 498 -6.58 4.33 -20.69
C ASP A 498 -8.00 3.74 -20.73
N VAL A 499 -8.32 2.93 -19.72
CA VAL A 499 -9.58 2.20 -19.64
C VAL A 499 -10.11 2.30 -18.22
N ASP A 500 -11.39 2.59 -18.05
CA ASP A 500 -12.04 2.72 -16.74
C ASP A 500 -12.23 1.35 -16.04
N SER A 501 -12.42 0.28 -16.81
CA SER A 501 -12.66 -1.07 -16.29
C SER A 501 -11.93 -2.14 -17.12
N ILE A 502 -11.36 -3.14 -16.43
CA ILE A 502 -10.58 -4.22 -17.05
C ILE A 502 -11.23 -5.57 -16.73
N ARG A 503 -11.31 -6.47 -17.71
CA ARG A 503 -11.78 -7.85 -17.52
C ARG A 503 -10.67 -8.69 -16.91
N LEU A 504 -11.00 -9.63 -16.03
CA LEU A 504 -10.02 -10.51 -15.38
C LEU A 504 -9.25 -11.37 -16.39
N GLN A 505 -9.93 -11.87 -17.43
CA GLN A 505 -9.30 -12.62 -18.53
C GLN A 505 -8.34 -11.76 -19.35
N GLY A 506 -8.45 -10.43 -19.31
CA GLY A 506 -7.52 -9.54 -20.01
C GLY A 506 -6.19 -9.33 -19.28
N ILE A 507 -6.06 -9.82 -18.04
CA ILE A 507 -4.83 -9.71 -17.24
C ILE A 507 -3.97 -10.94 -17.48
N GLU A 508 -3.37 -11.02 -18.66
CA GLU A 508 -2.55 -12.17 -19.10
C GLU A 508 -1.05 -11.90 -19.03
N HIS A 509 -0.63 -10.62 -19.07
CA HIS A 509 0.77 -10.24 -19.26
C HIS A 509 1.32 -9.41 -18.11
N VAL A 510 2.52 -9.77 -17.62
CA VAL A 510 3.30 -8.97 -16.68
C VAL A 510 4.67 -8.69 -17.27
N ILE A 511 5.09 -7.42 -17.22
CA ILE A 511 6.46 -7.01 -17.51
C ILE A 511 7.10 -6.56 -16.20
N SER A 512 8.15 -7.27 -15.81
CA SER A 512 8.92 -7.04 -14.59
C SER A 512 10.21 -6.31 -14.92
N PHE A 513 10.45 -5.20 -14.21
CA PHE A 513 11.65 -4.39 -14.30
C PHE A 513 12.39 -4.46 -12.97
N THR A 514 13.61 -4.98 -12.97
CA THR A 514 14.44 -5.13 -11.76
C THR A 514 15.79 -4.46 -11.94
N VAL A 515 16.18 -3.61 -10.99
CA VAL A 515 17.48 -2.90 -11.02
C VAL A 515 18.48 -3.62 -10.14
N VAL A 516 19.58 -4.08 -10.74
CA VAL A 516 20.71 -4.72 -10.04
C VAL A 516 21.69 -3.65 -9.54
N ASP A 517 22.66 -4.01 -8.69
CA ASP A 517 23.69 -3.09 -8.15
C ASP A 517 24.49 -2.35 -9.24
N ASP A 518 24.71 -2.99 -10.39
CA ASP A 518 25.49 -2.42 -11.51
C ASP A 518 24.72 -1.42 -12.40
N LEU A 519 23.62 -0.82 -11.91
CA LEU A 519 22.71 0.04 -12.70
C LEU A 519 22.18 -0.64 -13.98
N THR A 520 22.14 -1.97 -13.97
CA THR A 520 21.55 -2.77 -15.05
C THR A 520 20.08 -3.04 -14.75
N ILE A 521 19.25 -2.81 -15.76
CA ILE A 521 17.80 -2.99 -15.69
C ILE A 521 17.48 -4.29 -16.41
N MET A 522 17.10 -5.31 -15.63
CA MET A 522 16.60 -6.56 -16.16
C MET A 522 15.12 -6.41 -16.48
N ILE A 523 14.77 -6.63 -17.75
CA ILE A 523 13.39 -6.73 -18.22
C ILE A 523 13.07 -8.19 -18.44
N ARG A 524 12.00 -8.64 -17.78
CA ARG A 524 11.47 -10.00 -17.89
C ARG A 524 9.99 -9.94 -18.16
N SER A 525 9.51 -10.79 -19.05
CA SER A 525 8.13 -10.82 -19.49
C SER A 525 7.53 -12.19 -19.16
N TYR A 526 6.40 -12.15 -18.46
CA TYR A 526 5.73 -13.33 -17.91
C TYR A 526 4.27 -13.37 -18.33
N LYS A 527 3.79 -14.57 -18.65
CA LYS A 527 2.37 -14.89 -18.77
C LYS A 527 1.82 -15.25 -17.38
N ILE A 528 0.65 -14.71 -17.06
CA ILE A 528 -0.07 -14.99 -15.82
C ILE A 528 -0.95 -16.23 -16.01
N LEU A 529 -0.76 -17.23 -15.17
CA LEU A 529 -1.61 -18.40 -15.08
C LEU A 529 -2.45 -18.32 -13.80
N LEU A 530 -3.77 -18.25 -13.97
CA LEU A 530 -4.73 -18.17 -12.87
C LEU A 530 -5.21 -19.59 -12.50
N LYS A 531 -4.67 -20.15 -11.41
CA LYS A 531 -5.05 -21.47 -10.90
C LYS A 531 -6.14 -21.39 -9.83
N LYS A 532 -6.98 -22.42 -9.75
CA LYS A 532 -8.03 -22.55 -8.73
C LYS A 532 -7.41 -22.66 -7.33
N SER A 533 -7.88 -21.85 -6.39
CA SER A 533 -7.35 -21.74 -5.02
C SER A 533 -8.38 -22.05 -3.92
N GLY A 534 -9.65 -22.25 -4.28
CA GLY A 534 -10.77 -22.41 -3.32
C GLY A 534 -11.26 -21.10 -2.69
N LEU A 535 -10.59 -19.97 -2.95
CA LEU A 535 -10.98 -18.62 -2.52
C LEU A 535 -11.45 -17.80 -3.72
N ARG A 536 -12.07 -16.62 -3.46
CA ARG A 536 -12.46 -15.67 -4.53
C ARG A 536 -11.26 -15.19 -5.36
N THR A 537 -10.06 -15.18 -4.78
CA THR A 537 -8.81 -14.76 -5.45
C THR A 537 -8.07 -15.99 -5.98
N PRO A 538 -7.80 -16.08 -7.30
CA PRO A 538 -7.07 -17.21 -7.87
C PRO A 538 -5.63 -17.25 -7.38
N ARG A 539 -5.02 -18.44 -7.40
CA ARG A 539 -3.59 -18.60 -7.16
C ARG A 539 -2.85 -18.24 -8.44
N ILE A 540 -1.94 -17.29 -8.36
CA ILE A 540 -1.19 -16.79 -9.50
C ILE A 540 0.11 -17.58 -9.65
N GLU A 541 0.34 -18.11 -10.83
CA GLU A 541 1.63 -18.64 -11.27
C GLU A 541 2.10 -17.89 -12.50
N LEU A 542 3.42 -17.79 -12.69
CA LEU A 542 4.03 -17.04 -13.78
C LEU A 542 4.84 -17.97 -14.65
N GLU A 543 4.66 -17.86 -15.96
CA GLU A 543 5.45 -18.58 -16.97
C GLU A 543 6.25 -17.56 -17.79
N GLU A 544 7.54 -17.77 -17.98
CA GLU A 544 8.38 -16.84 -18.75
C GLU A 544 8.16 -17.04 -20.24
N ILE A 545 7.76 -15.97 -20.94
CA ILE A 545 7.44 -15.98 -22.37
C ILE A 545 8.44 -15.18 -23.21
N GLY A 546 9.27 -14.37 -22.57
CA GLY A 546 10.19 -13.44 -23.23
C GLY A 546 9.53 -12.16 -23.77
N PRO A 547 10.32 -11.22 -24.32
CA PRO A 547 11.78 -11.26 -24.41
C PRO A 547 12.45 -11.02 -23.04
N SER A 548 13.60 -11.64 -22.85
CA SER A 548 14.45 -11.47 -21.67
C SER A 548 15.61 -10.56 -22.08
N ILE A 549 15.68 -9.36 -21.51
CA ILE A 549 16.66 -8.33 -21.90
C ILE A 549 17.33 -7.74 -20.66
N ASP A 550 18.66 -7.61 -20.69
CA ASP A 550 19.39 -6.83 -19.69
C ASP A 550 19.86 -5.52 -20.32
N PHE A 551 19.33 -4.40 -19.83
CA PHE A 551 19.72 -3.07 -20.28
C PHE A 551 20.77 -2.46 -19.36
N THR A 552 21.91 -2.08 -19.91
CA THR A 552 22.90 -1.24 -19.22
C THR A 552 22.68 0.22 -19.62
N ILE A 553 22.46 1.12 -18.67
CA ILE A 553 22.29 2.55 -18.95
C ILE A 553 23.61 3.12 -19.49
N ARG A 554 23.55 3.90 -20.57
CA ARG A 554 24.70 4.59 -21.18
C ARG A 554 24.48 6.10 -21.14
N ARG A 555 24.39 6.78 -22.29
CA ARG A 555 24.12 8.22 -22.34
C ARG A 555 22.66 8.53 -22.03
N THR A 556 22.44 9.63 -21.33
CA THR A 556 21.13 10.18 -21.02
C THR A 556 21.07 11.63 -21.51
N LYS A 557 19.98 12.02 -22.16
CA LYS A 557 19.60 13.41 -22.44
C LYS A 557 18.22 13.63 -21.83
N ILE A 558 18.18 14.29 -20.68
CA ILE A 558 16.95 14.52 -19.91
C ILE A 558 16.53 15.97 -20.11
N ALA A 559 15.24 16.22 -20.31
CA ALA A 559 14.72 17.58 -20.42
C ALA A 559 14.94 18.41 -19.15
N SER A 560 15.07 19.73 -19.34
CA SER A 560 15.08 20.70 -18.24
C SER A 560 13.82 20.58 -17.38
N LYS A 561 13.94 20.98 -16.10
CA LYS A 561 12.82 20.89 -15.14
C LYS A 561 11.60 21.68 -15.62
N ASP A 562 11.79 22.80 -16.30
CA ASP A 562 10.68 23.66 -16.73
C ASP A 562 9.98 23.11 -17.95
N LEU A 563 10.72 22.62 -18.95
CA LEU A 563 10.13 21.91 -20.09
C LEU A 563 9.37 20.66 -19.62
N TYR A 564 9.91 19.95 -18.63
CA TYR A 564 9.24 18.79 -18.05
C TYR A 564 7.94 19.15 -17.33
N LYS A 565 7.92 20.25 -16.56
CA LYS A 565 6.71 20.76 -15.91
C LYS A 565 5.66 21.17 -16.95
N LEU A 566 6.07 21.82 -18.03
CA LEU A 566 5.18 22.18 -19.14
C LEU A 566 4.54 20.94 -19.76
N ALA A 567 5.34 19.90 -20.03
CA ALA A 567 4.85 18.63 -20.55
C ALA A 567 3.90 17.89 -19.58
N HIS A 568 3.96 18.15 -18.27
CA HIS A 568 3.10 17.55 -17.25
C HIS A 568 1.90 18.43 -16.85
N LYS A 569 1.66 19.52 -17.57
CA LYS A 569 0.56 20.43 -17.27
C LYS A 569 -0.78 19.79 -17.62
N LYS A 570 -1.64 19.60 -16.62
CA LYS A 570 -3.02 19.15 -16.85
C LYS A 570 -3.87 20.29 -17.41
N PRO A 571 -4.69 20.04 -18.46
CA PRO A 571 -5.66 21.01 -18.95
C PRO A 571 -6.60 21.50 -17.84
N VAL A 572 -7.00 22.77 -17.90
CA VAL A 572 -7.88 23.38 -16.89
C VAL A 572 -9.24 22.68 -16.85
N GLU A 573 -9.75 22.26 -18.01
CA GLU A 573 -11.03 21.55 -18.16
C GLU A 573 -11.06 20.21 -17.41
N LEU A 574 -9.97 19.46 -17.41
CA LEU A 574 -9.84 18.18 -16.71
C LEU A 574 -9.50 18.36 -15.21
N LYS A 575 -9.11 19.57 -14.81
CA LYS A 575 -8.78 19.86 -13.41
C LYS A 575 -10.09 20.03 -12.63
N VAL A 576 -10.47 19.01 -11.88
CA VAL A 576 -11.65 19.06 -11.00
C VAL A 576 -11.43 20.10 -9.90
N THR A 577 -11.94 21.31 -10.11
CA THR A 577 -11.93 22.37 -9.09
C THR A 577 -13.09 22.16 -8.13
N LYS A 578 -12.80 21.73 -6.90
CA LYS A 578 -13.81 21.69 -5.84
C LYS A 578 -14.18 23.13 -5.46
N LYS A 579 -15.42 23.53 -5.72
CA LYS A 579 -15.97 24.81 -5.21
C LYS A 579 -16.26 24.64 -3.72
N LYS A 580 -15.65 25.48 -2.88
CA LYS A 580 -15.84 25.44 -1.42
C LYS A 580 -17.34 25.55 -1.11
N ASN A 581 -17.81 24.77 -0.12
CA ASN A 581 -19.19 24.74 0.34
C ASN A 581 -20.23 24.25 -0.69
N VAL A 582 -19.82 23.74 -1.85
CA VAL A 582 -20.73 23.15 -2.85
C VAL A 582 -20.37 21.70 -3.04
N SER A 583 -21.31 20.80 -2.76
CA SER A 583 -21.20 19.36 -2.98
C SER A 583 -22.26 18.89 -3.98
N ARG A 584 -21.98 17.81 -4.70
CA ARG A 584 -22.97 17.13 -5.53
C ARG A 584 -23.29 15.78 -4.91
N ASP A 585 -24.58 15.49 -4.73
CA ASP A 585 -25.03 14.19 -4.24
C ASP A 585 -24.91 13.10 -5.33
N ALA A 586 -25.05 11.83 -4.94
CA ALA A 586 -25.02 10.69 -5.87
C ALA A 586 -26.07 10.79 -6.99
N LEU A 587 -27.17 11.49 -6.73
CA LEU A 587 -28.24 11.78 -7.71
C LEU A 587 -27.92 12.98 -8.62
N GLY A 588 -26.78 13.65 -8.44
CA GLY A 588 -26.38 14.83 -9.21
C GLY A 588 -26.90 16.17 -8.66
N ASN A 589 -27.70 16.17 -7.60
CA ASN A 589 -28.21 17.39 -6.96
C ASN A 589 -27.08 18.24 -6.37
N VAL A 590 -27.13 19.55 -6.56
CA VAL A 590 -26.13 20.50 -6.06
C VAL A 590 -26.56 21.02 -4.70
N ASN A 591 -25.86 20.59 -3.65
CA ASN A 591 -26.07 21.05 -2.28
C ASN A 591 -25.05 22.13 -1.93
N ALA A 592 -25.52 23.27 -1.43
CA ALA A 592 -24.67 24.33 -0.92
C ALA A 592 -24.78 24.41 0.60
N ARG A 593 -23.65 24.37 1.31
CA ARG A 593 -23.60 24.50 2.77
C ARG A 593 -23.41 25.96 3.15
N VAL A 594 -24.43 26.55 3.77
CA VAL A 594 -24.32 27.86 4.41
C VAL A 594 -23.81 27.65 5.83
N HIS A 595 -22.68 28.28 6.16
CA HIS A 595 -22.16 28.29 7.52
C HIS A 595 -22.70 29.55 8.21
N ILE A 596 -23.63 29.35 9.15
CA ILE A 596 -24.18 30.43 9.97
C ILE A 596 -23.23 30.62 11.15
N ASP A 597 -22.82 31.87 11.41
CA ASP A 597 -22.00 32.19 12.57
C ASP A 597 -22.76 31.93 13.87
N LYS A 598 -22.03 31.58 14.94
CA LYS A 598 -22.63 31.32 16.25
C LYS A 598 -23.29 32.59 16.78
N GLN A 599 -24.62 32.58 16.90
CA GLN A 599 -25.37 33.71 17.47
C GLN A 599 -25.14 33.79 18.99
N VAL A 600 -24.54 34.88 19.45
CA VAL A 600 -24.29 35.13 20.88
C VAL A 600 -25.45 35.94 21.48
N VAL A 601 -26.48 35.25 21.96
CA VAL A 601 -27.70 35.88 22.52
C VAL A 601 -27.44 36.54 23.88
N GLY A 602 -26.42 36.12 24.64
CA GLY A 602 -26.11 36.69 25.95
C GLY A 602 -25.65 38.16 25.95
N LYS A 603 -25.22 38.69 24.78
CA LYS A 603 -24.93 40.12 24.61
C LYS A 603 -26.18 40.96 24.31
N LEU A 604 -27.30 40.32 24.01
CA LEU A 604 -28.54 40.99 23.68
C LEU A 604 -29.13 41.59 24.95
N GLN A 605 -28.98 42.89 25.13
CA GLN A 605 -29.65 43.59 26.22
C GLN A 605 -31.14 43.70 25.89
N THR A 606 -31.99 43.10 26.73
CA THR A 606 -33.44 43.23 26.59
C THR A 606 -33.91 44.61 27.07
N ARG A 607 -35.03 45.08 26.52
CA ARG A 607 -35.63 46.35 26.92
C ARG A 607 -35.99 46.30 28.41
N LYS A 608 -35.40 47.20 29.22
CA LYS A 608 -35.65 47.30 30.67
C LYS A 608 -37.00 47.97 30.96
N MET A 609 -38.08 47.24 30.72
CA MET A 609 -39.44 47.69 31.00
C MET A 609 -39.64 48.00 32.50
N LYS A 610 -40.57 48.92 32.80
CA LYS A 610 -40.82 49.38 34.18
C LYS A 610 -41.17 48.23 35.12
N GLY A 611 -41.92 47.23 34.65
CA GLY A 611 -42.29 46.04 35.44
C GLY A 611 -41.16 45.04 35.73
N LEU A 612 -40.03 45.11 35.01
CA LEU A 612 -38.85 44.27 35.27
C LEU A 612 -37.84 44.94 36.21
N LYS A 613 -38.09 46.19 36.61
CA LYS A 613 -37.26 46.90 37.58
C LYS A 613 -37.70 46.48 38.99
N LYS A 614 -36.77 45.91 39.75
CA LYS A 614 -37.00 45.52 41.15
C LYS A 614 -37.61 46.67 41.95
N THR A 615 -38.64 46.35 42.73
CA THR A 615 -39.27 47.30 43.65
C THR A 615 -38.28 47.70 44.77
N PRO A 616 -38.53 48.82 45.48
CA PRO A 616 -37.64 49.27 46.56
C PRO A 616 -37.46 48.21 47.66
N GLU A 617 -38.50 47.42 47.94
CA GLU A 617 -38.50 46.37 48.96
C GLU A 617 -37.65 45.16 48.55
N GLU A 618 -37.80 44.70 47.30
CA GLU A 618 -36.99 43.62 46.74
C GLU A 618 -35.50 43.99 46.67
N LYS A 619 -35.18 45.27 46.44
CA LYS A 619 -33.80 45.76 46.51
C LYS A 619 -33.24 45.72 47.92
N LYS A 620 -34.04 46.05 48.94
CA LYS A 620 -33.64 45.94 50.35
C LYS A 620 -33.41 44.49 50.75
N ALA A 621 -34.31 43.58 50.36
CA ALA A 621 -34.17 42.15 50.61
C ALA A 621 -32.91 41.55 49.93
N ALA A 622 -32.67 41.87 48.66
CA ALA A 622 -31.49 41.42 47.92
C ALA A 622 -30.16 41.96 48.50
N ARG A 623 -30.16 43.19 49.06
CA ARG A 623 -29.01 43.73 49.79
C ARG A 623 -28.74 42.97 51.09
N LYS A 624 -29.79 42.58 51.81
CA LYS A 624 -29.68 41.78 53.04
C LYS A 624 -29.09 40.39 52.74
N LEU A 625 -29.57 39.73 51.70
CA LEU A 625 -29.05 38.45 51.19
C LEU A 625 -27.59 38.52 50.70
N LYS A 626 -27.19 39.62 50.03
CA LYS A 626 -25.78 39.82 49.66
C LYS A 626 -24.88 40.03 50.88
N LYS A 627 -25.38 40.70 51.92
CA LYS A 627 -24.63 40.89 53.17
C LYS A 627 -24.47 39.59 53.96
N SER A 628 -25.45 38.70 53.95
CA SER A 628 -25.32 37.38 54.58
C SER A 628 -24.37 36.47 53.80
N ALA A 629 -24.48 36.42 52.46
CA ALA A 629 -23.57 35.64 51.61
C ALA A 629 -22.11 36.14 51.64
N ALA A 630 -21.89 37.44 51.88
CA ALA A 630 -20.55 37.99 52.08
C ALA A 630 -19.96 37.68 53.47
N LYS A 631 -20.81 37.43 54.48
CA LYS A 631 -20.36 36.98 55.82
C LYS A 631 -19.94 35.51 55.81
N GLU A 632 -20.71 34.63 55.16
CA GLU A 632 -20.37 33.19 55.05
C GLU A 632 -19.05 32.93 54.30
N ASN A 633 -18.69 33.77 53.33
CA ASN A 633 -17.42 33.64 52.60
C ASN A 633 -16.22 34.27 53.34
N GLY A 634 -16.43 34.92 54.48
CA GLY A 634 -15.36 35.52 55.30
C GLY A 634 -14.90 34.65 56.48
N GLU A 635 -15.67 33.62 56.87
CA GLU A 635 -15.35 32.69 57.97
C GLU A 635 -14.55 31.45 57.51
N THR A 636 -14.13 31.40 56.25
CA THR A 636 -13.33 30.30 55.67
C THR A 636 -11.99 30.77 55.09
N ALA A 637 -11.33 31.72 55.76
CA ALA A 637 -9.96 32.13 55.46
C ALA A 637 -9.04 31.95 56.69
#